data_AF-A0A645BD57-F1
#
_entry.id   AF-A0A645BD57-F1
#
_cell.length_a   1.000
_cell.length_b   1.000
_cell.length_c   1.000
_cell.angle_alpha   90.00
_cell.angle_beta   90.00
_cell.angle_gamma   90.00
#
_symmetry.space_group_name_H-M   'P 1'
#
loop_
_entity.id
_entity.type
_entity.pdbx_description
1 polymer ?
#
loop_
_entity_poly.entity_id
_entity_poly.type
_entity_poly.pdbx_seq_one_letter_code
_entity_poly.pdbx_strand_id
1 'polypeptide(L)'
;MKGKEMKKLIVFALVSVLLFGAASAYAEAAPVLDSSPSPAYSDEMKIPYTVDLSPEDGADSVERAGDHQESPYFRHPDFYHMEDTDTLTILTGFRTQQQTSEWSCGVSSVLMVLDWYGKLGDHNEETLAAFRENGLTPGATTTRGAGASSLPARRRSTASRRPTVSERGLRRSWGRVSQAG
;
A
#
# COMPACT_ATOMS: atom_id res chain seq x y z
N MET A 1 -22.08 -67.63 26.03
CA MET A 1 -23.16 -66.61 26.14
C MET A 1 -24.22 -66.88 25.07
N LYS A 2 -25.52 -66.79 25.38
CA LYS A 2 -26.59 -67.01 24.40
C LYS A 2 -26.51 -65.96 23.28
N GLY A 3 -26.72 -66.35 22.02
CA GLY A 3 -26.50 -65.49 20.84
C GLY A 3 -27.28 -64.17 20.81
N LYS A 4 -28.37 -64.05 21.59
CA LYS A 4 -29.13 -62.80 21.76
C LYS A 4 -28.42 -61.78 22.66
N GLU A 5 -27.65 -62.23 23.64
CA GLU A 5 -26.87 -61.37 24.55
C GLU A 5 -25.56 -60.90 23.91
N MET A 6 -24.95 -61.74 23.06
CA MET A 6 -23.75 -61.38 22.29
C MET A 6 -24.02 -60.29 21.24
N LYS A 7 -25.20 -60.29 20.61
CA LYS A 7 -25.61 -59.23 19.65
C LYS A 7 -25.83 -57.89 20.35
N LYS A 8 -26.40 -57.88 21.56
CA LYS A 8 -26.56 -56.67 22.37
C LYS A 8 -25.20 -56.08 22.75
N LEU A 9 -24.24 -56.93 23.13
CA LEU A 9 -22.86 -56.52 23.44
C LEU A 9 -22.14 -55.93 22.23
N ILE A 10 -22.28 -56.54 21.05
CA ILE A 10 -21.67 -56.01 19.81
C ILE A 10 -22.27 -54.65 19.43
N VAL A 11 -23.60 -54.50 19.54
CA VAL A 11 -24.26 -53.21 19.28
C VAL A 11 -23.82 -52.15 20.29
N PHE A 12 -23.70 -52.51 21.57
CA PHE A 12 -23.22 -51.59 22.59
C PHE A 12 -21.76 -51.16 22.35
N ALA A 13 -20.90 -52.08 21.92
CA ALA A 13 -19.52 -51.80 21.55
C ALA A 13 -19.42 -50.86 20.33
N LEU A 14 -20.26 -51.06 19.31
CA LEU A 14 -20.25 -50.20 18.12
C LEU A 14 -20.76 -48.78 18.41
N VAL A 15 -21.82 -48.64 19.22
CA VAL A 15 -22.36 -47.33 19.61
C VAL A 15 -21.39 -46.56 20.50
N SER A 16 -20.67 -47.26 21.39
CA SER A 16 -19.64 -46.62 22.23
C SER A 16 -18.42 -46.18 21.43
N VAL A 17 -17.97 -46.95 20.43
CA VAL A 17 -16.90 -46.51 19.52
C VAL A 17 -17.30 -45.27 18.70
N LEU A 18 -18.56 -45.20 18.24
CA LEU A 18 -19.08 -44.02 17.53
C LEU A 18 -19.19 -42.77 18.42
N LEU A 19 -19.58 -42.93 19.69
CA LEU A 19 -19.69 -41.82 20.65
C LEU A 19 -18.32 -41.31 21.13
N PHE A 20 -17.34 -42.19 21.32
CA PHE A 20 -15.99 -41.80 21.75
C PHE A 20 -15.07 -41.36 20.61
N GLY A 21 -15.26 -41.87 19.39
CA GLY A 21 -14.48 -41.46 18.21
C GLY A 21 -14.88 -40.08 17.66
N ALA A 22 -16.11 -39.63 17.91
CA ALA A 22 -16.54 -38.29 17.55
C ALA A 22 -15.85 -37.21 18.41
N ALA A 23 -15.56 -37.48 19.69
CA ALA A 23 -14.96 -36.49 20.59
C ALA A 23 -13.51 -36.13 20.25
N SER A 24 -12.73 -37.04 19.63
CA SER A 24 -11.34 -36.77 19.23
C SER A 24 -11.20 -35.99 17.91
N ALA A 25 -12.29 -35.81 17.16
CA ALA A 25 -12.31 -35.04 15.91
C ALA A 25 -12.72 -33.57 16.10
N TYR A 26 -13.21 -33.18 17.29
CA TYR A 26 -13.62 -31.80 17.61
C TYR A 26 -12.63 -31.07 18.52
N ALA A 27 -11.51 -31.69 18.85
CA ALA A 27 -10.40 -31.01 19.53
C ALA A 27 -9.40 -30.50 18.51
N GLU A 28 -9.85 -29.73 17.51
CA GLU A 28 -8.94 -28.72 16.98
C GLU A 28 -8.87 -27.66 18.06
N ALA A 29 -7.75 -27.61 18.77
CA ALA A 29 -7.50 -26.56 19.73
C ALA A 29 -7.66 -25.23 19.00
N ALA A 30 -8.63 -24.41 19.42
CA ALA A 30 -8.66 -23.00 19.03
C ALA A 30 -7.23 -22.46 19.27
N PRO A 31 -6.65 -21.71 18.32
CA PRO A 31 -5.31 -21.20 18.48
C PRO A 31 -5.23 -20.50 19.83
N VAL A 32 -4.35 -20.98 20.70
CA VAL A 32 -4.08 -20.35 21.98
C VAL A 32 -3.55 -18.97 21.63
N LEU A 33 -4.40 -17.96 21.83
CA LEU A 33 -4.01 -16.56 21.63
C LEU A 33 -2.94 -16.26 22.68
N ASP A 34 -1.68 -16.27 22.23
CA ASP A 34 -0.56 -15.85 23.03
C ASP A 34 -0.79 -14.39 23.47
N SER A 35 -1.02 -14.21 24.77
CA SER A 35 -1.30 -12.94 25.43
C SER A 35 -0.03 -12.22 25.88
N SER A 36 1.15 -12.71 25.50
CA SER A 36 2.42 -11.99 25.72
C SER A 36 2.34 -10.56 25.17
N PRO A 37 2.83 -9.52 25.85
CA PRO A 37 2.89 -8.18 25.27
C PRO A 37 3.60 -8.25 23.92
N SER A 38 3.02 -7.66 22.88
CA SER A 38 3.62 -7.76 21.56
C SER A 38 4.92 -6.94 21.51
N PRO A 39 6.06 -7.52 21.08
CA PRO A 39 7.35 -6.82 21.08
C PRO A 39 7.42 -5.59 20.14
N ALA A 40 6.40 -5.35 19.31
CA ALA A 40 6.42 -4.38 18.22
C ALA A 40 6.19 -2.89 18.61
N TYR A 41 6.52 -2.49 19.83
CA TYR A 41 6.51 -1.08 20.25
C TYR A 41 7.86 -0.38 20.14
N SER A 42 8.90 -1.06 19.65
CA SER A 42 10.19 -0.46 19.36
C SER A 42 10.11 0.49 18.14
N ASP A 43 11.12 1.35 17.99
CA ASP A 43 11.32 2.19 16.81
C ASP A 43 12.35 1.60 15.84
N GLU A 44 12.78 0.36 16.05
CA GLU A 44 13.86 -0.28 15.29
C GLU A 44 13.55 -0.38 13.80
N MET A 45 12.28 -0.67 13.47
CA MET A 45 11.80 -0.76 12.11
C MET A 45 11.65 0.61 11.43
N LYS A 46 11.82 1.73 12.14
CA LYS A 46 11.56 3.05 11.56
C LYS A 46 12.73 3.56 10.74
N ILE A 47 12.41 4.13 9.59
CA ILE A 47 13.34 4.99 8.87
C ILE A 47 13.36 6.35 9.58
N PRO A 48 14.52 6.86 10.05
CA PRO A 48 14.58 8.14 10.72
C PRO A 48 14.07 9.28 9.84
N TYR A 49 13.19 10.11 10.40
CA TYR A 49 12.74 11.34 9.74
C TYR A 49 13.91 12.32 9.60
N THR A 50 14.15 12.81 8.38
CA THR A 50 15.16 13.86 8.12
C THR A 50 14.52 15.21 7.85
N VAL A 51 13.31 15.21 7.28
CA VAL A 51 12.52 16.39 6.91
C VAL A 51 11.06 16.06 7.17
N ASP A 52 10.32 17.05 7.67
CA ASP A 52 8.89 17.00 7.90
C ASP A 52 8.23 18.06 7.01
N LEU A 53 7.45 17.58 6.04
CA LEU A 53 6.82 18.42 5.02
C LEU A 53 5.62 19.22 5.57
N SER A 54 5.00 18.78 6.66
CA SER A 54 3.79 19.37 7.22
C SER A 54 3.64 19.01 8.70
N PRO A 55 4.37 19.70 9.60
CA PRO A 55 4.52 19.26 10.99
C PRO A 55 3.24 19.12 11.81
N GLU A 56 2.22 19.90 11.49
CA GLU A 56 0.97 19.92 12.24
C GLU A 56 -0.05 18.91 11.69
N ASP A 57 -0.07 18.75 10.35
CA ASP A 57 -1.13 18.05 9.64
C ASP A 57 -0.65 16.75 8.94
N GLY A 58 0.62 16.38 9.12
CA GLY A 58 1.19 15.11 8.64
C GLY A 58 0.60 13.91 9.38
N ALA A 59 0.68 12.71 8.77
CA ALA A 59 0.17 11.51 9.44
C ALA A 59 1.05 11.11 10.65
N ASP A 60 2.31 11.52 10.62
CA ASP A 60 3.29 11.37 11.68
C ASP A 60 3.04 12.29 12.90
N SER A 61 2.29 13.39 12.76
CA SER A 61 2.01 14.31 13.87
C SER A 61 1.19 13.68 15.00
N VAL A 62 0.46 12.60 14.69
CA VAL A 62 -0.34 11.80 15.64
C VAL A 62 0.19 10.36 15.77
N GLU A 63 1.48 10.15 15.45
CA GLU A 63 2.11 8.83 15.52
C GLU A 63 1.89 8.19 16.91
N ARG A 64 1.44 6.92 16.91
CA ARG A 64 1.10 6.12 18.10
C ARG A 64 -0.01 6.66 19.01
N ALA A 65 -0.64 7.79 18.70
CA ALA A 65 -1.68 8.36 19.56
C ALA A 65 -2.90 7.43 19.74
N GLY A 66 -3.13 6.52 18.80
CA GLY A 66 -4.20 5.52 18.83
C GLY A 66 -3.77 4.12 19.27
N ASP A 67 -2.50 3.92 19.62
CA ASP A 67 -2.00 2.57 19.91
C ASP A 67 -2.49 2.06 21.27
N HIS A 68 -2.88 0.79 21.30
CA HIS A 68 -3.35 0.12 22.52
C HIS A 68 -2.50 -1.12 22.81
N GLN A 69 -1.48 -0.95 23.65
CA GLN A 69 -0.44 -1.97 23.93
C GLN A 69 -1.01 -3.31 24.40
N GLU A 70 -1.95 -3.24 25.33
CA GLU A 70 -2.56 -4.41 25.96
C GLU A 70 -3.88 -4.82 25.30
N SER A 71 -4.10 -4.43 24.03
CA SER A 71 -5.33 -4.76 23.33
C SER A 71 -5.40 -6.25 23.01
N PRO A 72 -6.45 -6.97 23.48
CA PRO A 72 -6.66 -8.35 23.05
C PRO A 72 -7.15 -8.45 21.59
N TYR A 73 -7.57 -7.33 20.99
CA TYR A 73 -8.13 -7.27 19.64
C TYR A 73 -7.15 -6.72 18.60
N PHE A 74 -6.27 -5.80 18.99
CA PHE A 74 -5.34 -5.10 18.11
C PHE A 74 -3.91 -5.39 18.55
N ARG A 75 -3.41 -6.54 18.13
CA ARG A 75 -2.02 -6.97 18.38
C ARG A 75 -1.11 -6.28 17.38
N HIS A 76 0.15 -6.06 17.76
CA HIS A 76 1.16 -5.43 16.90
C HIS A 76 2.21 -6.49 16.57
N PRO A 77 2.09 -7.23 15.45
CA PRO A 77 3.09 -8.21 15.08
C PRO A 77 4.39 -7.51 14.70
N ASP A 78 5.52 -8.10 15.08
CA ASP A 78 6.83 -7.61 14.68
C ASP A 78 7.17 -8.08 13.26
N PHE A 79 6.60 -7.41 12.27
CA PHE A 79 6.84 -7.74 10.86
C PHE A 79 8.28 -7.49 10.41
N TYR A 80 9.05 -6.69 11.15
CA TYR A 80 10.43 -6.34 10.79
C TYR A 80 11.37 -7.55 10.91
N HIS A 81 11.19 -8.34 11.97
CA HIS A 81 11.95 -9.57 12.23
C HIS A 81 11.26 -10.85 11.74
N MET A 82 10.07 -10.76 11.14
CA MET A 82 9.40 -11.93 10.57
C MET A 82 10.09 -12.39 9.29
N GLU A 83 10.10 -13.71 9.10
CA GLU A 83 10.56 -14.37 7.89
C GLU A 83 9.38 -14.86 7.05
N ASP A 84 9.65 -15.23 5.81
CA ASP A 84 8.67 -15.84 4.94
C ASP A 84 8.29 -17.26 5.40
N THR A 85 7.15 -17.71 4.90
CA THR A 85 6.66 -19.09 5.05
C THR A 85 6.23 -19.61 3.69
N ASP A 86 5.94 -20.90 3.59
CA ASP A 86 5.45 -21.53 2.36
C ASP A 86 4.20 -20.86 1.75
N THR A 87 3.40 -20.15 2.57
CA THR A 87 2.14 -19.53 2.15
C THR A 87 2.09 -18.01 2.30
N LEU A 88 3.08 -17.39 2.92
CA LEU A 88 3.11 -15.96 3.21
C LEU A 88 4.51 -15.41 2.95
N THR A 89 4.61 -14.52 1.97
CA THR A 89 5.85 -13.79 1.70
C THR A 89 5.92 -12.57 2.59
N ILE A 90 6.98 -12.48 3.39
CA ILE A 90 7.33 -11.30 4.17
C ILE A 90 8.57 -10.67 3.54
N LEU A 91 8.61 -9.33 3.53
CA LEU A 91 9.83 -8.60 3.22
C LEU A 91 10.61 -8.42 4.52
N THR A 92 11.45 -9.41 4.86
CA THR A 92 12.26 -9.38 6.08
C THR A 92 13.10 -8.09 6.12
N GLY A 93 13.15 -7.44 7.29
CA GLY A 93 13.92 -6.21 7.48
C GLY A 93 13.34 -4.98 6.77
N PHE A 94 12.09 -5.02 6.31
CA PHE A 94 11.43 -3.88 5.69
C PHE A 94 11.17 -2.78 6.72
N ARG A 95 11.89 -1.66 6.59
CA ARG A 95 11.72 -0.49 7.44
C ARG A 95 10.56 0.38 6.96
N THR A 96 9.87 1.00 7.90
CA THR A 96 8.68 1.79 7.65
C THR A 96 8.85 3.26 8.03
N GLN A 97 8.01 4.10 7.44
CA GLN A 97 7.90 5.53 7.75
C GLN A 97 6.43 5.93 7.63
N GLN A 98 5.93 6.80 8.51
CA GLN A 98 4.65 7.48 8.29
C GLN A 98 4.88 8.72 7.43
N GLN A 99 4.00 8.99 6.46
CA GLN A 99 4.12 10.19 5.63
C GLN A 99 4.09 11.47 6.47
N THR A 100 4.98 12.43 6.20
CA THR A 100 5.04 13.70 6.95
C THR A 100 4.09 14.77 6.42
N SER A 101 3.19 14.41 5.48
CA SER A 101 2.15 15.31 4.97
C SER A 101 0.91 14.55 4.55
N GLU A 102 -0.22 15.22 4.37
CA GLU A 102 -1.49 14.62 3.90
C GLU A 102 -1.44 14.06 2.46
N TRP A 103 -0.42 14.42 1.67
CA TRP A 103 -0.38 14.12 0.23
C TRP A 103 0.79 13.26 -0.21
N SER A 104 1.77 13.02 0.66
CA SER A 104 3.04 12.34 0.32
C SER A 104 3.00 10.82 0.46
N CYS A 105 1.81 10.20 0.65
CA CYS A 105 1.65 8.75 0.80
C CYS A 105 2.40 7.91 -0.25
N GLY A 106 2.29 8.28 -1.53
CA GLY A 106 2.99 7.60 -2.62
C GLY A 106 4.50 7.83 -2.60
N VAL A 107 4.94 9.01 -2.14
CA VAL A 107 6.36 9.34 -1.99
C VAL A 107 6.99 8.53 -0.86
N SER A 108 6.34 8.48 0.31
CA SER A 108 6.76 7.65 1.44
C SER A 108 6.78 6.15 1.07
N SER A 109 5.80 5.68 0.29
CA SER A 109 5.81 4.30 -0.23
C SER A 109 7.04 3.99 -1.09
N VAL A 110 7.41 4.90 -2.00
CA VAL A 110 8.62 4.77 -2.82
C VAL A 110 9.88 4.84 -1.96
N LEU A 111 9.91 5.73 -0.97
CA LEU A 111 11.02 5.86 -0.01
C LEU A 111 11.29 4.53 0.70
N MET A 112 10.26 3.91 1.29
CA MET A 112 10.40 2.62 2.00
C MET A 112 10.89 1.49 1.08
N VAL A 113 10.41 1.45 -0.17
CA VAL A 113 10.86 0.43 -1.15
C VAL A 113 12.32 0.66 -1.55
N LEU A 114 12.71 1.91 -1.86
CA LEU A 114 14.09 2.24 -2.19
C LEU A 114 15.04 1.96 -1.03
N ASP A 115 14.59 2.22 0.20
CA ASP A 115 15.32 1.91 1.42
C ASP A 115 15.62 0.41 1.52
N TRP A 116 14.58 -0.43 1.36
CA TRP A 116 14.72 -1.88 1.45
C TRP A 116 15.65 -2.46 0.36
N TYR A 117 15.63 -1.90 -0.85
CA TYR A 117 16.58 -2.29 -1.90
C TYR A 117 18.01 -1.75 -1.71
N GLY A 118 18.26 -0.94 -0.67
CA GLY A 118 19.54 -0.26 -0.46
C GLY A 118 19.87 0.77 -1.55
N LYS A 119 18.83 1.40 -2.12
CA LYS A 119 18.90 2.35 -3.23
C LYS A 119 18.39 3.75 -2.89
N LEU A 120 18.01 4.00 -1.64
CA LEU A 120 17.54 5.32 -1.22
C LEU A 120 18.62 6.41 -1.39
N GLY A 121 19.88 6.11 -1.09
CA GLY A 121 20.98 7.07 -1.18
C GLY A 121 20.75 8.25 -0.23
N ASP A 122 21.02 9.48 -0.72
CA ASP A 122 20.82 10.72 0.05
C ASP A 122 19.39 11.26 -0.06
N HIS A 123 18.46 10.49 -0.65
CA HIS A 123 17.09 10.92 -0.82
C HIS A 123 16.27 10.79 0.46
N ASN A 124 15.43 11.77 0.69
CA ASN A 124 14.37 11.78 1.68
C ASN A 124 13.00 12.09 1.04
N GLU A 125 11.95 12.15 1.85
CA GLU A 125 10.59 12.38 1.37
C GLU A 125 10.45 13.66 0.53
N GLU A 126 11.09 14.76 0.94
CA GLU A 126 11.08 16.02 0.19
C GLU A 126 11.77 15.89 -1.17
N THR A 127 12.99 15.34 -1.20
CA THR A 127 13.76 15.22 -2.46
C THR A 127 13.10 14.26 -3.44
N LEU A 128 12.46 13.19 -2.95
CA LEU A 128 11.68 12.29 -3.80
C LEU A 128 10.39 12.95 -4.30
N ALA A 129 9.73 13.74 -3.45
CA ALA A 129 8.57 14.52 -3.86
C ALA A 129 8.91 15.55 -4.95
N ALA A 130 10.12 16.12 -4.95
CA ALA A 130 10.58 17.04 -5.97
C ALA A 130 10.68 16.42 -7.38
N PHE A 131 10.75 15.08 -7.51
CA PHE A 131 10.70 14.39 -8.81
C PHE A 131 9.30 14.29 -9.42
N ARG A 132 8.25 14.63 -8.67
CA ARG A 132 6.87 14.64 -9.18
C ARG A 132 6.70 15.77 -10.18
N GLU A 133 5.77 15.61 -11.12
CA GLU A 133 5.43 16.65 -12.11
C GLU A 133 4.99 17.99 -11.47
N ASN A 134 4.37 17.92 -10.29
CA ASN A 134 3.93 19.06 -9.49
C ASN A 134 4.86 19.38 -8.31
N GLY A 135 6.02 18.70 -8.22
CA GLY A 135 7.02 18.89 -7.17
C GLY A 135 6.45 18.76 -5.76
N LEU A 136 6.74 19.75 -4.91
CA LEU A 136 6.25 19.84 -3.54
C LEU A 136 4.82 20.41 -3.42
N THR A 137 4.18 20.74 -4.53
CA THR A 137 2.80 21.26 -4.48
C THR A 137 1.87 20.15 -3.98
N PRO A 138 1.06 20.39 -2.93
CA PRO A 138 0.10 19.41 -2.43
C PRO A 138 -0.82 18.87 -3.53
N GLY A 139 -1.10 17.56 -3.47
CA GLY A 139 -2.02 16.87 -4.40
C GLY A 139 -3.47 16.83 -3.88
N ALA A 140 -4.35 16.18 -4.65
CA ALA A 140 -5.81 16.16 -4.45
C ALA A 140 -6.33 15.60 -3.11
N THR A 141 -5.48 15.06 -2.23
CA THR A 141 -5.84 14.52 -0.91
C THR A 141 -5.55 15.46 0.26
N THR A 142 -5.08 16.69 0.05
CA THR A 142 -5.00 17.63 1.18
C THR A 142 -6.41 18.07 1.61
N THR A 143 -6.64 18.07 2.93
CA THR A 143 -7.89 18.53 3.54
C THR A 143 -8.15 20.01 3.21
N ARG A 144 -7.09 20.78 2.95
CA ARG A 144 -7.15 22.17 2.46
C ARG A 144 -7.52 22.27 0.96
N GLY A 145 -7.27 21.24 0.16
CA GLY A 145 -7.48 21.21 -1.29
C GLY A 145 -8.88 20.79 -1.74
N ALA A 146 -9.70 20.22 -0.85
CA ALA A 146 -11.09 19.86 -1.15
C ALA A 146 -11.98 21.08 -1.53
N GLY A 147 -11.51 22.31 -1.27
CA GLY A 147 -12.19 23.56 -1.66
C GLY A 147 -11.57 24.32 -2.84
N ALA A 148 -10.43 23.88 -3.39
CA ALA A 148 -9.62 24.71 -4.30
C ALA A 148 -9.30 24.07 -5.66
N SER A 149 -10.18 23.22 -6.19
CA SER A 149 -10.08 22.74 -7.57
C SER A 149 -10.56 23.81 -8.57
N SER A 150 -9.82 24.93 -8.67
CA SER A 150 -9.88 25.78 -9.85
C SER A 150 -9.08 25.10 -10.97
N LEU A 151 -9.73 24.17 -11.66
CA LEU A 151 -9.26 23.63 -12.94
C LEU A 151 -8.88 24.81 -13.87
N PRO A 152 -7.66 24.87 -14.44
CA PRO A 152 -7.38 25.85 -15.47
C PRO A 152 -8.25 25.52 -16.68
N ALA A 153 -9.09 26.48 -17.09
CA ALA A 153 -9.96 26.38 -18.23
C ALA A 153 -9.16 25.94 -19.47
N ARG A 154 -9.39 24.71 -19.91
CA ARG A 154 -8.85 24.15 -21.15
C ARG A 154 -9.28 25.06 -22.30
N ARG A 155 -8.35 25.90 -22.78
CA ARG A 155 -8.56 26.76 -23.95
C ARG A 155 -8.91 25.84 -25.12
N ARG A 156 -10.17 25.84 -25.55
CA ARG A 156 -10.58 25.14 -26.78
C ARG A 156 -9.83 25.78 -27.93
N SER A 157 -8.88 25.03 -28.49
CA SER A 157 -8.32 25.27 -29.81
C SER A 157 -9.46 25.25 -30.83
N THR A 158 -9.92 26.42 -31.27
CA THR A 158 -10.80 26.55 -32.43
C THR A 158 -9.96 26.43 -33.69
N ALA A 159 -9.63 25.19 -34.07
CA ALA A 159 -9.17 24.88 -35.41
C ALA A 159 -10.36 24.28 -36.19
N SER A 160 -11.07 25.11 -36.94
CA SER A 160 -11.81 24.69 -38.14
C SER A 160 -12.42 25.91 -38.84
N ARG A 161 -11.73 26.43 -39.86
CA ARG A 161 -12.37 27.06 -41.01
C ARG A 161 -11.61 26.64 -42.26
N ARG A 162 -12.26 25.78 -43.06
CA ARG A 162 -11.82 25.39 -44.41
C ARG A 162 -11.73 26.65 -45.30
N PRO A 163 -10.71 26.79 -46.17
CA PRO A 163 -10.72 27.84 -47.17
C PRO A 163 -11.61 27.43 -48.36
N THR A 164 -12.51 28.31 -48.75
CA THR A 164 -13.27 28.22 -50.00
C THR A 164 -12.48 28.87 -51.15
N VAL A 165 -12.39 28.15 -52.26
CA VAL A 165 -11.84 28.61 -53.54
C VAL A 165 -12.70 29.73 -54.14
N SER A 166 -12.09 30.87 -54.49
CA SER A 166 -12.53 31.70 -55.63
C SER A 166 -11.39 32.58 -56.15
N GLU A 167 -11.45 32.86 -57.44
CA GLU A 167 -10.37 33.19 -58.36
C GLU A 167 -9.85 34.64 -58.31
N ARG A 168 -8.55 34.78 -58.60
CA ARG A 168 -7.82 35.85 -59.33
C ARG A 168 -6.35 35.67 -58.93
N GLY A 169 -5.40 35.31 -59.78
CA GLY A 169 -5.22 35.62 -61.19
C GLY A 169 -3.74 35.97 -61.34
N LEU A 170 -3.08 35.27 -62.26
CA LEU A 170 -1.85 35.65 -62.96
C LEU A 170 -0.45 35.47 -62.31
N ARG A 171 0.32 34.68 -63.08
CA ARG A 171 1.77 34.74 -63.39
C ARG A 171 2.72 34.03 -62.40
N ARG A 172 3.13 32.81 -62.73
CA ARG A 172 4.31 32.46 -63.57
C ARG A 172 5.62 32.96 -62.94
N SER A 173 6.40 32.06 -62.33
CA SER A 173 7.67 31.63 -62.92
C SER A 173 8.16 30.33 -62.28
N TRP A 174 8.59 29.42 -63.14
CA TRP A 174 9.35 28.22 -62.83
C TRP A 174 10.85 28.57 -62.83
N GLY A 175 11.63 27.96 -61.95
CA GLY A 175 13.10 27.92 -62.04
C GLY A 175 13.74 27.40 -60.74
N ARG A 176 14.05 26.10 -60.67
CA ARG A 176 15.40 25.50 -60.86
C ARG A 176 16.28 25.69 -59.60
N VAL A 177 16.37 24.69 -58.72
CA VAL A 177 17.36 23.57 -58.71
C VAL A 177 18.82 24.03 -58.48
N SER A 178 19.32 23.64 -57.29
CA SER A 178 20.66 23.08 -56.97
C SER A 178 21.92 23.96 -56.93
N GLN A 179 22.78 23.57 -55.98
CA GLN A 179 24.23 23.80 -55.83
C GLN A 179 24.67 25.25 -55.51
N ALA A 180 25.74 25.52 -54.76
CA ALA A 180 26.77 24.76 -54.06
C ALA A 180 27.53 25.75 -53.14
N GLY A 181 28.39 25.25 -52.24
CA GLY A 181 29.47 26.03 -51.63
C GLY A 181 29.36 26.19 -50.13
#